data_AF-A0A832LWS1-F1
#
_entry.id   AF-A0A832LWS1-F1
#
_cell.length_a   1.000
_cell.length_b   1.000
_cell.length_c   1.000
_cell.angle_alpha   90.00
_cell.angle_beta   90.00
_cell.angle_gamma   90.00
#
_symmetry.space_group_name_H-M   'P 1'
#
loop_
_entity.id
_entity.type
_entity.pdbx_description
1 polymer ?
#
loop_
_entity_poly.entity_id
_entity_poly.type
_entity_poly.pdbx_seq_one_letter_code
_entity_poly.pdbx_strand_id
1 'polypeptide(L)'
;MKALSLLNPYLWAVSLRNFLYDLGLLSIKRLPLPVISVGNLSCGGTGKTTLTRFLAEKLSQHYRVGILLRGYKRSSSGYREVFSEGKLKASLRDAGDEAYLLGFVLRGHAQIVISVCEDRYLGGKRMFEEHHIELLLLDDAFQHRRLYRDLDLVLLKKADLKDRLLPFGRLREPLSSLKRAHAIVLTYQEVEPFDFAFEDKPVFKLYRSEWKICRASGKDFKPSGEIKFIAFSGLGYNTQFLQVLKDLKIPLEKFLALPDHY
;
A
#
# COMPACT_ATOMS: atom_id res chain seq x y z
N MET A 1 32.20 -3.71 -0.13
CA MET A 1 30.77 -3.49 0.20
C MET A 1 29.84 -4.70 -0.04
N LYS A 2 30.13 -5.64 -0.98
CA LYS A 2 29.35 -6.89 -1.12
C LYS A 2 29.47 -7.85 0.08
N ALA A 3 30.61 -7.87 0.77
CA ALA A 3 30.89 -8.79 1.88
C ALA A 3 29.93 -8.64 3.09
N LEU A 4 29.52 -7.41 3.44
CA LEU A 4 28.59 -7.17 4.55
C LEU A 4 27.17 -7.67 4.25
N SER A 5 26.76 -7.71 2.98
CA SER A 5 25.44 -8.24 2.61
C SER A 5 25.35 -9.76 2.77
N LEU A 6 26.46 -10.49 2.57
CA LEU A 6 26.54 -11.94 2.77
C LEU A 6 26.51 -12.36 4.24
N LEU A 7 26.84 -11.43 5.16
CA LEU A 7 26.73 -11.64 6.60
C LEU A 7 25.35 -11.28 7.16
N ASN A 8 24.40 -10.86 6.31
CA ASN A 8 23.05 -10.53 6.75
C ASN A 8 22.16 -11.79 6.79
N PRO A 9 21.85 -12.36 7.97
CA PRO A 9 21.01 -13.57 8.07
C PRO A 9 19.59 -13.33 7.52
N TYR A 10 19.11 -12.08 7.53
CA TYR A 10 17.82 -11.72 6.93
C TYR A 10 17.82 -11.94 5.42
N LEU A 11 18.91 -11.58 4.72
CA LEU A 11 19.03 -11.81 3.28
C LEU A 11 18.94 -13.31 2.97
N TRP A 12 19.62 -14.16 3.76
CA TRP A 12 19.57 -15.62 3.58
C TRP A 12 18.17 -16.17 3.79
N ALA A 13 17.49 -15.78 4.88
CA ALA A 13 16.13 -16.23 5.18
C ALA A 13 15.14 -15.83 4.07
N VAL A 14 15.21 -14.57 3.61
CA VAL A 14 14.37 -14.07 2.51
C VAL A 14 14.68 -14.77 1.20
N SER A 15 15.96 -14.94 0.86
CA SER A 15 16.40 -15.58 -0.39
C SER A 15 16.01 -17.06 -0.42
N LEU A 16 16.22 -17.79 0.68
CA LEU A 16 15.82 -19.19 0.80
C LEU A 16 14.30 -19.32 0.65
N ARG A 17 13.52 -18.52 1.39
CA ARG A 17 12.06 -18.52 1.26
C ARG A 17 11.62 -18.27 -0.17
N ASN A 18 12.20 -17.29 -0.84
CA ASN A 18 11.87 -16.98 -2.23
C ASN A 18 12.22 -18.12 -3.17
N PHE A 19 13.41 -18.70 -3.02
CA PHE A 19 13.85 -19.85 -3.80
C PHE A 19 12.91 -21.06 -3.63
N LEU A 20 12.45 -21.35 -2.41
CA LEU A 20 11.49 -22.43 -2.16
C LEU A 20 10.13 -22.20 -2.86
N TYR A 21 9.67 -20.95 -2.96
CA TYR A 21 8.49 -20.62 -3.77
C TYR A 21 8.78 -20.73 -5.27
N ASP A 22 9.96 -20.31 -5.72
CA ASP A 22 10.36 -20.37 -7.14
C ASP A 22 10.48 -21.83 -7.63
N LEU A 23 10.93 -22.75 -6.76
CA LEU A 23 10.95 -24.19 -7.01
C LEU A 23 9.58 -24.89 -6.88
N GLY A 24 8.53 -24.19 -6.43
CA GLY A 24 7.22 -24.79 -6.19
C GLY A 24 7.14 -25.70 -4.95
N LEU A 25 8.14 -25.67 -4.06
CA LEU A 25 8.16 -26.46 -2.82
C LEU A 25 7.20 -25.91 -1.76
N LEU A 26 6.87 -24.61 -1.83
CA LEU A 26 5.89 -23.97 -0.98
C LEU A 26 4.55 -23.81 -1.71
N SER A 27 3.46 -24.20 -1.03
CA SER A 27 2.11 -24.16 -1.59
C SER A 27 1.67 -22.73 -1.92
N ILE A 28 1.20 -22.55 -3.16
CA ILE A 28 0.52 -21.36 -3.64
C ILE A 28 -0.95 -21.72 -3.86
N LYS A 29 -1.86 -20.97 -3.26
CA LYS A 29 -3.31 -21.15 -3.38
C LYS A 29 -3.87 -20.15 -4.39
N ARG A 30 -4.85 -20.56 -5.19
CA ARG A 30 -5.50 -19.72 -6.20
C ARG A 30 -6.97 -19.50 -5.86
N LEU A 31 -7.45 -18.27 -6.02
CA LEU A 31 -8.87 -17.93 -5.90
C LEU A 31 -9.59 -18.09 -7.25
N PRO A 32 -10.91 -18.32 -7.25
CA PRO A 32 -11.70 -18.45 -8.48
C PRO A 32 -12.02 -17.10 -9.14
N LEU A 33 -11.21 -16.06 -8.91
CA LEU A 33 -11.37 -14.72 -9.47
C LEU A 33 -9.99 -14.06 -9.71
N PRO A 34 -9.91 -13.04 -10.59
CA PRO A 34 -8.68 -12.28 -10.81
C PRO A 34 -8.17 -11.58 -9.55
N VAL A 35 -6.86 -11.72 -9.29
CA VAL A 35 -6.18 -11.10 -8.15
C VAL A 35 -5.06 -10.17 -8.64
N ILE A 36 -5.15 -8.90 -8.26
CA ILE A 36 -4.11 -7.89 -8.49
C ILE A 36 -3.43 -7.57 -7.16
N SER A 37 -2.12 -7.74 -7.10
CA SER A 37 -1.30 -7.33 -5.96
C SER A 37 -0.71 -5.95 -6.19
N VAL A 38 -0.85 -5.07 -5.19
CA VAL A 38 -0.16 -3.78 -5.10
C VAL A 38 0.81 -3.86 -3.93
N GLY A 39 2.11 -3.81 -4.21
CA GLY A 39 3.12 -3.92 -3.17
C GLY A 39 4.35 -3.08 -3.45
N ASN A 40 5.38 -3.24 -2.61
CA ASN A 40 6.66 -2.57 -2.79
C ASN A 40 7.78 -3.40 -2.17
N LEU A 41 9.02 -2.96 -2.33
CA LEU A 41 10.20 -3.63 -1.78
C LEU A 41 10.63 -3.11 -0.41
N SER A 42 10.21 -1.93 0.03
CA SER A 42 10.68 -1.29 1.27
C SER A 42 9.62 -1.25 2.39
N CYS A 43 10.07 -1.04 3.62
CA CYS A 43 9.23 -0.61 4.74
C CYS A 43 9.01 0.90 4.68
N GLY A 44 7.80 1.33 5.03
CA GLY A 44 7.36 2.72 4.99
C GLY A 44 6.52 3.07 3.76
N GLY A 45 6.08 4.34 3.72
CA GLY A 45 5.18 4.83 2.68
C GLY A 45 5.82 4.80 1.29
N THR A 46 5.20 4.08 0.36
CA THR A 46 5.51 4.10 -1.08
C THR A 46 4.33 4.50 -1.95
N GLY A 47 3.18 4.84 -1.35
CA GLY A 47 1.96 5.20 -2.08
C GLY A 47 1.06 4.02 -2.48
N LYS A 48 1.25 2.83 -1.89
CA LYS A 48 0.44 1.61 -2.19
C LYS A 48 -1.05 1.88 -2.07
N THR A 49 -1.48 2.36 -0.90
CA THR A 49 -2.89 2.65 -0.62
C THR A 49 -3.48 3.68 -1.59
N THR A 50 -2.68 4.64 -2.07
CA THR A 50 -3.12 5.59 -3.11
C THR A 50 -3.37 4.88 -4.44
N LEU A 51 -2.46 4.00 -4.89
CA LEU A 51 -2.66 3.24 -6.13
C LEU A 51 -3.81 2.22 -5.98
N THR A 52 -3.87 1.50 -4.86
CA THR A 52 -4.95 0.55 -4.56
C THR A 52 -6.31 1.24 -4.63
N ARG A 53 -6.43 2.42 -4.01
CA ARG A 53 -7.64 3.24 -4.07
C ARG A 53 -7.99 3.63 -5.51
N PHE A 54 -7.02 4.17 -6.26
CA PHE A 54 -7.23 4.58 -7.64
C PHE A 54 -7.73 3.42 -8.51
N LEU A 55 -7.09 2.25 -8.39
CA LEU A 55 -7.52 1.04 -9.11
C LEU A 55 -8.92 0.61 -8.67
N ALA A 56 -9.22 0.63 -7.37
CA ALA A 56 -10.53 0.26 -6.86
C ALA A 56 -11.63 1.18 -7.40
N GLU A 57 -11.44 2.50 -7.35
CA GLU A 57 -12.42 3.47 -7.87
C GLU A 57 -12.68 3.25 -9.37
N LYS A 58 -11.63 3.06 -10.17
CA LYS A 58 -11.76 2.83 -11.63
C LYS A 58 -12.40 1.49 -11.96
N LEU A 59 -11.94 0.41 -11.33
CA LEU A 59 -12.44 -0.94 -11.61
C LEU A 59 -13.83 -1.17 -11.04
N SER A 60 -14.23 -0.43 -9.99
CA SER A 60 -15.58 -0.53 -9.39
C SER A 60 -16.71 -0.09 -10.33
N GLN A 61 -16.37 0.57 -11.45
CA GLN A 61 -17.32 0.93 -12.50
C GLN A 61 -17.73 -0.29 -13.35
N HIS A 62 -16.95 -1.36 -13.31
CA HIS A 62 -17.14 -2.55 -14.16
C HIS A 62 -17.25 -3.84 -13.35
N TYR A 63 -16.70 -3.87 -12.14
CA TYR A 63 -16.61 -5.06 -11.29
C TYR A 63 -17.00 -4.75 -9.86
N ARG A 64 -17.47 -5.75 -9.12
CA ARG A 64 -17.52 -5.70 -7.67
C ARG A 64 -16.12 -5.96 -7.11
N VAL A 65 -15.48 -4.92 -6.60
CA VAL A 65 -14.05 -4.95 -6.22
C VAL A 65 -13.90 -5.23 -4.73
N GLY A 66 -13.12 -6.25 -4.39
CA GLY A 66 -12.61 -6.46 -3.04
C GLY A 66 -11.25 -5.81 -2.85
N ILE A 67 -11.03 -5.09 -1.75
CA ILE A 67 -9.72 -4.67 -1.28
C ILE A 67 -9.40 -5.44 0.01
N LEU A 68 -8.31 -6.19 0.00
CA LEU A 68 -7.87 -6.95 1.16
C LEU A 68 -6.53 -6.43 1.68
N LEU A 69 -6.58 -5.91 2.91
CA LEU A 69 -5.40 -5.45 3.64
C LEU A 69 -4.98 -6.50 4.68
N ARG A 70 -3.76 -6.34 5.23
CA ARG A 70 -3.31 -7.14 6.38
C ARG A 70 -4.12 -6.83 7.64
N GLY A 71 -4.40 -5.55 7.88
CA GLY A 71 -4.89 -5.04 9.16
C GLY A 71 -3.77 -4.87 10.19
N TYR A 72 -2.76 -4.05 9.89
CA TYR A 72 -1.66 -3.80 10.84
C TYR A 72 -2.17 -3.07 12.10
N LYS A 73 -1.65 -3.44 13.29
CA LYS A 73 -1.98 -2.85 14.60
C LYS A 73 -3.47 -2.87 15.03
N ARG A 74 -4.35 -3.56 14.32
CA ARG A 74 -5.76 -3.73 14.74
C ARG A 74 -5.90 -4.63 15.97
N SER A 75 -7.00 -4.50 16.71
CA SER A 75 -7.34 -5.37 17.85
C SER A 75 -7.99 -6.69 17.45
N SER A 76 -8.64 -6.73 16.29
CA SER A 76 -9.29 -7.94 15.78
C SER A 76 -8.27 -8.91 15.17
N SER A 77 -8.61 -10.20 15.10
CA SER A 77 -7.81 -11.23 14.44
C SER A 77 -8.63 -11.95 13.37
N GLY A 78 -7.94 -12.52 12.37
CA GLY A 78 -8.61 -13.26 11.30
C GLY A 78 -9.40 -12.34 10.36
N TYR A 79 -10.41 -12.87 9.68
CA TYR A 79 -11.20 -12.08 8.74
C TYR A 79 -12.10 -11.09 9.44
N ARG A 80 -12.05 -9.82 9.03
CA ARG A 80 -12.99 -8.79 9.44
C ARG A 80 -13.38 -7.92 8.26
N GLU A 81 -14.68 -7.85 7.99
CA GLU A 81 -15.27 -6.87 7.09
C GLU A 81 -15.12 -5.46 7.69
N VAL A 82 -14.63 -4.51 6.89
CA VAL A 82 -14.41 -3.12 7.30
C VAL A 82 -15.37 -2.18 6.59
N PHE A 83 -15.66 -2.45 5.32
CA PHE A 83 -16.50 -1.59 4.48
C PHE A 83 -17.25 -2.43 3.46
N SER A 84 -18.55 -2.18 3.32
CA SER A 84 -19.38 -2.75 2.26
C SER A 84 -20.61 -1.88 2.07
N GLU A 85 -21.24 -1.96 0.89
CA GLU A 85 -22.49 -1.24 0.58
C GLU A 85 -22.35 0.29 0.79
N GLY A 86 -21.16 0.84 0.52
CA GLY A 86 -20.90 2.26 0.65
C GLY A 86 -20.71 2.76 2.09
N LYS A 87 -20.65 1.86 3.09
CA LYS A 87 -20.62 2.21 4.52
C LYS A 87 -19.52 1.46 5.28
N LEU A 88 -19.00 2.09 6.32
CA LEU A 88 -18.12 1.44 7.30
C LEU A 88 -18.92 0.46 8.16
N LYS A 89 -18.31 -0.71 8.41
CA LYS A 89 -18.89 -1.84 9.14
C LYS A 89 -18.06 -2.21 10.38
N ALA A 90 -16.84 -1.68 10.51
CA ALA A 90 -15.96 -1.89 11.66
C ALA A 90 -15.51 -0.57 12.30
N SER A 91 -15.17 -0.66 13.59
CA SER A 91 -14.52 0.44 14.33
C SER A 91 -13.08 0.66 13.84
N LEU A 92 -12.51 1.83 14.12
CA LEU A 92 -11.09 2.12 13.84
C LEU A 92 -10.18 1.07 14.49
N ARG A 93 -10.49 0.67 15.73
CA ARG A 93 -9.70 -0.31 16.49
C ARG A 93 -9.69 -1.69 15.82
N ASP A 94 -10.84 -2.13 15.30
CA ASP A 94 -10.99 -3.45 14.69
C ASP A 94 -10.49 -3.50 13.25
N ALA A 95 -10.64 -2.40 12.50
CA ALA A 95 -10.17 -2.30 11.13
C ALA A 95 -8.66 -2.04 11.04
N GLY A 96 -8.12 -1.27 12.00
CA GLY A 96 -6.82 -0.62 11.88
C GLY A 96 -6.88 0.64 11.00
N ASP A 97 -5.92 1.54 11.21
CA ASP A 97 -5.95 2.90 10.67
C ASP A 97 -6.06 2.95 9.14
N GLU A 98 -5.27 2.14 8.43
CA GLU A 98 -5.21 2.15 6.96
C GLU A 98 -6.54 1.69 6.33
N ALA A 99 -7.10 0.57 6.80
CA ALA A 99 -8.34 0.03 6.26
C ALA A 99 -9.54 0.92 6.60
N TYR A 100 -9.57 1.47 7.83
CA TYR A 100 -10.61 2.39 8.24
C TYR A 100 -10.56 3.69 7.43
N LEU A 101 -9.36 4.27 7.22
CA LEU A 101 -9.19 5.47 6.40
C LEU A 101 -9.64 5.22 4.96
N LEU A 102 -9.27 4.08 4.38
CA LEU A 102 -9.67 3.73 3.02
C LEU A 102 -11.20 3.61 2.90
N GLY A 103 -11.86 2.94 3.85
CA GLY A 103 -13.32 2.86 3.88
C GLY A 103 -14.01 4.18 4.16
N PHE A 104 -13.40 5.06 4.97
CA PHE A 104 -13.90 6.41 5.22
C PHE A 104 -13.90 7.25 3.93
N VAL A 105 -12.80 7.17 3.19
CA VAL A 105 -12.60 7.93 1.96
C VAL A 105 -13.46 7.41 0.81
N LEU A 106 -13.74 6.11 0.77
CA LEU A 106 -14.55 5.47 -0.27
C LEU A 106 -16.04 5.40 0.06
N ARG A 107 -16.52 6.15 1.06
CA ARG A 107 -17.97 6.22 1.38
C ARG A 107 -18.80 6.55 0.14
N GLY A 108 -19.91 5.84 0.00
CA GLY A 108 -20.78 5.94 -1.19
C GLY A 108 -20.43 4.97 -2.33
N HIS A 109 -19.23 4.38 -2.35
CA HIS A 109 -18.88 3.37 -3.37
C HIS A 109 -19.44 1.99 -3.01
N ALA A 110 -20.69 1.73 -3.40
CA ALA A 110 -21.39 0.48 -3.08
C ALA A 110 -20.76 -0.79 -3.69
N GLN A 111 -20.03 -0.66 -4.80
CA GLN A 111 -19.37 -1.75 -5.51
C GLN A 111 -18.01 -2.15 -4.92
N ILE A 112 -17.54 -1.45 -3.86
CA ILE A 112 -16.27 -1.75 -3.21
C ILE A 112 -16.53 -2.42 -1.86
N VAL A 113 -15.79 -3.49 -1.59
CA VAL A 113 -15.75 -4.18 -0.30
C VAL A 113 -14.32 -4.11 0.24
N ILE A 114 -14.15 -3.75 1.50
CA ILE A 114 -12.83 -3.69 2.15
C ILE A 114 -12.85 -4.62 3.35
N SER A 115 -11.86 -5.50 3.43
CA SER A 115 -11.66 -6.40 4.55
C SER A 115 -10.20 -6.45 4.97
N VAL A 116 -9.96 -6.94 6.19
CA VAL A 116 -8.63 -7.19 6.73
C VAL A 116 -8.48 -8.66 7.12
N CYS A 117 -7.35 -9.27 6.75
CA CYS A 117 -7.03 -10.65 7.11
C CYS A 117 -5.53 -10.96 6.98
N GLU A 118 -4.96 -11.69 7.94
CA GLU A 118 -3.56 -12.15 7.87
C GLU A 118 -3.36 -13.28 6.85
N ASP A 119 -4.37 -14.11 6.60
CA ASP A 119 -4.33 -15.10 5.53
C ASP A 119 -5.11 -14.54 4.32
N ARG A 120 -4.38 -14.15 3.26
CA ARG A 120 -5.01 -13.43 2.14
C ARG A 120 -5.87 -14.35 1.30
N TYR A 121 -5.53 -15.65 1.27
CA TYR A 121 -6.38 -16.63 0.62
C TYR A 121 -7.69 -16.80 1.39
N LEU A 122 -7.63 -16.94 2.72
CA LEU A 122 -8.84 -17.04 3.55
C LEU A 122 -9.70 -15.78 3.41
N GLY A 123 -9.09 -14.59 3.50
CA GLY A 123 -9.80 -13.33 3.38
C GLY A 123 -10.44 -13.16 2.00
N GLY A 124 -9.69 -13.40 0.92
CA GLY A 124 -10.23 -13.30 -0.43
C GLY A 124 -11.32 -14.34 -0.71
N LYS A 125 -11.19 -15.56 -0.19
CA LYS A 125 -12.22 -16.59 -0.28
C LYS A 125 -13.53 -16.15 0.40
N ARG A 126 -13.45 -15.63 1.62
CA ARG A 126 -14.64 -15.11 2.34
C ARG A 126 -15.28 -13.94 1.59
N MET A 127 -14.48 -13.01 1.06
CA MET A 127 -15.04 -11.90 0.28
C MET A 127 -15.76 -12.38 -0.99
N PHE A 128 -15.24 -13.42 -1.65
CA PHE A 128 -15.88 -14.03 -2.81
C PHE A 128 -17.20 -14.72 -2.43
N GLU A 129 -17.22 -15.48 -1.34
CA GLU A 129 -18.40 -16.23 -0.90
C GLU A 129 -19.49 -15.32 -0.30
N GLU A 130 -19.11 -14.34 0.52
CA GLU A 130 -20.04 -13.49 1.29
C GLU A 130 -20.49 -12.26 0.51
N HIS A 131 -19.63 -11.73 -0.36
CA HIS A 131 -19.89 -10.48 -1.08
C HIS A 131 -19.84 -10.63 -2.60
N HIS A 132 -19.58 -11.82 -3.14
CA HIS A 132 -19.55 -12.05 -4.58
C HIS A 132 -18.67 -11.03 -5.32
N ILE A 133 -17.49 -10.73 -4.77
CA ILE A 133 -16.52 -9.88 -5.47
C ILE A 133 -16.05 -10.58 -6.75
N GLU A 134 -15.83 -9.79 -7.79
CA GLU A 134 -15.42 -10.27 -9.12
C GLU A 134 -13.93 -10.03 -9.35
N LEU A 135 -13.31 -9.14 -8.56
CA LEU A 135 -11.89 -8.81 -8.64
C LEU A 135 -11.34 -8.49 -7.25
N LEU A 136 -10.16 -9.01 -6.93
CA LEU A 136 -9.48 -8.77 -5.65
C LEU A 136 -8.22 -7.93 -5.83
N LEU A 137 -8.16 -6.80 -5.13
CA LEU A 137 -6.97 -5.98 -4.94
C LEU A 137 -6.35 -6.31 -3.59
N LEU A 138 -5.07 -6.67 -3.59
CA LEU A 138 -4.30 -6.87 -2.36
C LEU A 138 -3.43 -5.65 -2.09
N ASP A 139 -3.61 -5.02 -0.92
CA ASP A 139 -2.72 -3.94 -0.47
C ASP A 139 -1.55 -4.53 0.34
N ASP A 140 -0.34 -4.08 0.02
CA ASP A 140 0.93 -4.49 0.62
C ASP A 140 1.23 -6.00 0.55
N ALA A 141 0.99 -6.60 -0.61
CA ALA A 141 1.00 -8.06 -0.73
C ALA A 141 2.15 -8.66 -1.54
N PHE A 142 3.12 -7.89 -2.04
CA PHE A 142 4.21 -8.42 -2.87
C PHE A 142 4.99 -9.58 -2.21
N GLN A 143 5.23 -9.48 -0.89
CA GLN A 143 5.89 -10.54 -0.11
C GLN A 143 4.98 -11.75 0.14
N HIS A 144 3.65 -11.61 0.00
CA HIS A 144 2.66 -12.64 0.36
C HIS A 144 2.50 -13.69 -0.75
N ARG A 145 3.56 -14.44 -1.06
CA ARG A 145 3.64 -15.40 -2.17
C ARG A 145 2.68 -16.60 -2.10
N ARG A 146 2.06 -16.85 -0.93
CA ARG A 146 1.13 -17.96 -0.71
C ARG A 146 -0.19 -17.85 -1.49
N LEU A 147 -0.59 -16.65 -1.89
CA LEU A 147 -1.76 -16.42 -2.74
C LEU A 147 -1.32 -16.15 -4.17
N TYR A 148 -1.84 -16.87 -5.16
CA TYR A 148 -1.59 -16.59 -6.57
C TYR A 148 -2.13 -15.20 -6.96
N ARG A 149 -1.45 -14.54 -7.89
CA ARG A 149 -1.82 -13.22 -8.43
C ARG A 149 -1.73 -13.25 -9.95
N ASP A 150 -2.74 -12.74 -10.60
CA ASP A 150 -2.80 -12.62 -12.07
C ASP A 150 -2.05 -11.36 -12.53
N LEU A 151 -1.94 -10.35 -11.67
CA LEU A 151 -1.12 -9.15 -11.89
C LEU A 151 -0.41 -8.75 -10.59
N ASP A 152 0.86 -8.37 -10.67
CA ASP A 152 1.67 -7.96 -9.52
C ASP A 152 2.36 -6.63 -9.83
N LEU A 153 1.84 -5.56 -9.25
CA LEU A 153 2.30 -4.20 -9.42
C LEU A 153 3.22 -3.84 -8.26
N VAL A 154 4.47 -3.48 -8.59
CA VAL A 154 5.47 -3.14 -7.58
C VAL A 154 5.80 -1.67 -7.64
N LEU A 155 5.50 -0.97 -6.55
CA LEU A 155 5.83 0.42 -6.36
C LEU A 155 7.29 0.54 -5.94
N LEU A 156 7.97 1.49 -6.56
CA LEU A 156 9.37 1.80 -6.30
C LEU A 156 9.51 3.31 -6.17
N LYS A 157 10.17 3.78 -5.11
CA LYS A 157 10.60 5.18 -4.99
C LYS A 157 12.11 5.27 -5.20
N LYS A 158 12.60 6.44 -5.60
CA LYS A 158 14.02 6.66 -5.92
C LYS A 158 14.96 6.22 -4.79
N ALA A 159 14.59 6.49 -3.54
CA ALA A 159 15.37 6.09 -2.37
C ALA A 159 15.62 4.58 -2.29
N ASP A 160 14.66 3.74 -2.75
CA ASP A 160 14.78 2.28 -2.69
C ASP A 160 15.95 1.76 -3.56
N LEU A 161 16.33 2.49 -4.61
CA LEU A 161 17.41 2.10 -5.53
C LEU A 161 18.80 2.09 -4.87
N LYS A 162 18.98 2.88 -3.82
CA LYS A 162 20.24 3.02 -3.07
C LYS A 162 20.14 2.47 -1.64
N ASP A 163 18.98 1.96 -1.26
CA ASP A 163 18.72 1.46 0.08
C ASP A 163 19.30 0.04 0.28
N ARG A 164 19.31 -0.41 1.52
CA ARG A 164 19.83 -1.72 1.93
C ARG A 164 18.70 -2.57 2.50
N LEU A 165 18.94 -3.88 2.53
CA LEU A 165 18.06 -4.82 3.22
C LEU A 165 18.02 -4.55 4.72
N LEU A 166 16.86 -4.81 5.31
CA LEU A 166 16.72 -4.89 6.76
C LEU A 166 17.78 -5.83 7.35
N PRO A 167 18.31 -5.51 8.55
CA PRO A 167 18.02 -4.32 9.38
C PRO A 167 18.83 -3.06 9.00
N PHE A 168 19.70 -3.12 7.99
CA PHE A 168 20.66 -2.04 7.65
C PHE A 168 20.10 -0.96 6.72
N GLY A 169 18.87 -1.13 6.27
CA GLY A 169 18.12 -0.20 5.44
C GLY A 169 16.64 -0.59 5.48
N ARG A 170 15.82 -0.07 4.57
CA ARG A 170 14.36 -0.30 4.61
C ARG A 170 13.90 -1.39 3.66
N LEU A 171 14.74 -1.97 2.81
CA LEU A 171 14.30 -3.01 1.90
C LEU A 171 13.91 -4.30 2.66
N ARG A 172 12.68 -4.77 2.43
CA ARG A 172 12.17 -6.09 2.84
C ARG A 172 12.69 -7.20 1.94
N GLU A 173 12.96 -6.89 0.68
CA GLU A 173 13.47 -7.83 -0.31
C GLU A 173 14.49 -7.13 -1.23
N PRO A 174 15.48 -7.86 -1.78
CA PRO A 174 16.46 -7.25 -2.68
C PRO A 174 15.80 -6.80 -3.99
N LEU A 175 16.41 -5.83 -4.69
CA LEU A 175 15.92 -5.34 -5.99
C LEU A 175 15.78 -6.45 -7.05
N SER A 176 16.55 -7.52 -6.96
CA SER A 176 16.39 -8.71 -7.83
C SER A 176 15.01 -9.36 -7.72
N SER A 177 14.27 -9.11 -6.64
CA SER A 177 12.90 -9.58 -6.47
C SER A 177 11.92 -8.95 -7.47
N LEU A 178 12.28 -7.82 -8.10
CA LEU A 178 11.51 -7.20 -9.18
C LEU A 178 11.27 -8.14 -10.36
N LYS A 179 12.09 -9.20 -10.54
CA LYS A 179 11.85 -10.26 -11.52
C LYS A 179 10.44 -10.83 -11.46
N ARG A 180 9.82 -10.86 -10.27
CA ARG A 180 8.46 -11.36 -10.04
C ARG A 180 7.35 -10.34 -10.34
N ALA A 181 7.70 -9.05 -10.48
CA ALA A 181 6.73 -8.02 -10.81
C ALA A 181 6.23 -8.21 -12.25
N HIS A 182 4.96 -7.95 -12.50
CA HIS A 182 4.42 -7.86 -13.85
C HIS A 182 4.57 -6.45 -14.42
N ALA A 183 4.48 -5.43 -13.56
CA ALA A 183 4.81 -4.05 -13.91
C ALA A 183 5.36 -3.29 -12.71
N ILE A 184 6.10 -2.22 -13.00
CA ILE A 184 6.74 -1.37 -12.00
C ILE A 184 6.08 0.01 -12.04
N VAL A 185 5.76 0.54 -10.87
CA VAL A 185 5.18 1.88 -10.71
C VAL A 185 6.17 2.76 -9.96
N LEU A 186 6.72 3.76 -10.64
CA LEU A 186 7.64 4.71 -10.03
C LEU A 186 6.81 5.77 -9.30
N THR A 187 6.99 5.87 -7.99
CA THR A 187 6.18 6.76 -7.15
C THR A 187 6.95 7.98 -6.66
N TYR A 188 6.19 8.97 -6.16
CA TYR A 188 6.72 10.26 -5.71
C TYR A 188 7.41 11.06 -6.81
N GLN A 189 6.96 10.89 -8.05
CA GLN A 189 7.53 11.57 -9.21
C GLN A 189 7.35 13.09 -9.15
N GLU A 190 6.32 13.58 -8.45
CA GLU A 190 6.09 15.00 -8.21
C GLU A 190 7.06 15.63 -7.19
N VAL A 191 7.73 14.82 -6.36
CA VAL A 191 8.68 15.31 -5.35
C VAL A 191 10.12 15.00 -5.75
N GLU A 192 10.40 13.77 -6.15
CA GLU A 192 11.75 13.30 -6.47
C GLU A 192 11.71 12.47 -7.78
N PRO A 193 11.62 13.15 -8.94
CA PRO A 193 11.51 12.46 -10.22
C PRO A 193 12.74 11.58 -10.48
N PHE A 194 12.47 10.42 -11.10
CA PHE A 194 13.50 9.49 -11.52
C PHE A 194 12.98 8.56 -12.61
N ASP A 195 13.93 8.07 -13.40
CA ASP A 195 13.71 7.01 -14.37
C ASP A 195 14.33 5.71 -13.88
N PHE A 196 13.68 4.60 -14.22
CA PHE A 196 14.15 3.28 -13.89
C PHE A 196 13.57 2.29 -14.91
N ALA A 197 14.40 1.35 -15.35
CA ALA A 197 14.00 0.24 -16.18
C ALA A 197 14.54 -1.05 -15.55
N PHE A 198 13.81 -2.15 -15.72
CA PHE A 198 14.20 -3.45 -15.20
C PHE A 198 13.74 -4.54 -16.16
N GLU A 199 14.69 -5.13 -16.89
CA GLU A 199 14.41 -6.09 -17.96
C GLU A 199 13.37 -5.50 -18.93
N ASP A 200 12.48 -6.32 -19.49
CA ASP A 200 11.43 -5.87 -20.43
C ASP A 200 10.11 -5.53 -19.72
N LYS A 201 10.14 -5.19 -18.43
CA LYS A 201 8.92 -4.95 -17.66
C LYS A 201 8.31 -3.58 -17.99
N PRO A 202 6.98 -3.50 -18.16
CA PRO A 202 6.28 -2.21 -18.26
C PRO A 202 6.56 -1.34 -17.03
N VAL A 203 6.88 -0.08 -17.27
CA VAL A 203 7.15 0.92 -16.23
C VAL A 203 6.17 2.08 -16.38
N PHE A 204 5.48 2.41 -15.29
CA PHE A 204 4.55 3.52 -15.20
C PHE A 204 5.06 4.55 -14.19
N LYS A 205 4.87 5.83 -14.47
CA LYS A 205 5.14 6.92 -13.53
C LYS A 205 3.84 7.35 -12.86
N LEU A 206 3.79 7.29 -11.54
CA LEU A 206 2.66 7.76 -10.76
C LEU A 206 2.93 9.18 -10.26
N TYR A 207 2.09 10.11 -10.69
CA TYR A 207 2.07 11.50 -10.22
C TYR A 207 0.85 11.71 -9.32
N ARG A 208 1.06 12.40 -8.20
CA ARG A 208 -0.05 12.88 -7.36
C ARG A 208 -0.25 14.36 -7.59
N SER A 209 -1.43 14.71 -8.08
CA SER A 209 -1.87 16.07 -8.33
C SER A 209 -3.13 16.39 -7.52
N GLU A 210 -3.57 17.65 -7.57
CA GLU A 210 -4.88 18.09 -7.05
C GLU A 210 -5.09 17.75 -5.57
N TRP A 211 -4.09 18.06 -4.74
CA TRP A 211 -4.20 17.89 -3.30
C TRP A 211 -5.41 18.64 -2.75
N LYS A 212 -6.29 17.90 -2.06
CA LYS A 212 -7.42 18.46 -1.34
C LYS A 212 -7.08 18.58 0.13
N ILE A 213 -7.42 19.72 0.70
CA ILE A 213 -7.40 19.91 2.15
C ILE A 213 -8.83 19.68 2.62
N CYS A 214 -8.99 18.78 3.57
CA CYS A 214 -10.30 18.40 4.09
C CYS A 214 -10.28 18.50 5.62
N ARG A 215 -11.44 18.80 6.21
CA ARG A 215 -11.65 18.63 7.64
C ARG A 215 -11.69 17.14 7.99
N ALA A 216 -11.58 16.79 9.27
CA ALA A 216 -11.74 15.41 9.75
C ALA A 216 -13.09 14.76 9.36
N SER A 217 -14.11 15.58 9.08
CA SER A 217 -15.40 15.12 8.56
C SER A 217 -15.37 14.69 7.08
N GLY A 218 -14.26 14.91 6.37
CA GLY A 218 -14.13 14.68 4.93
C GLY A 218 -14.61 15.84 4.06
N LYS A 219 -15.14 16.91 4.65
CA LYS A 219 -15.56 18.11 3.90
C LYS A 219 -14.36 18.94 3.46
N ASP A 220 -14.38 19.39 2.21
CA ASP A 220 -13.36 20.28 1.66
C ASP A 220 -13.18 21.54 2.52
N PHE A 221 -11.93 21.94 2.66
CA PHE A 221 -11.51 23.12 3.40
C PHE A 221 -10.50 23.90 2.56
N LYS A 222 -10.79 25.17 2.32
CA LYS A 222 -9.82 26.09 1.74
C LYS A 222 -9.35 27.03 2.85
N PRO A 223 -8.05 27.00 3.22
CA PRO A 223 -7.50 28.00 4.12
C PRO A 223 -7.76 29.40 3.56
N SER A 224 -8.25 30.31 4.40
CA SER A 224 -8.49 31.72 4.04
C SER A 224 -7.91 32.63 5.10
N GLY A 225 -7.32 33.76 4.69
CA GLY A 225 -6.78 34.78 5.58
C GLY A 225 -5.37 34.48 6.12
N GLU A 226 -4.99 35.15 7.21
CA GLU A 226 -3.67 35.09 7.86
C GLU A 226 -3.52 33.92 8.87
N ILE A 227 -4.43 32.95 8.86
CA ILE A 227 -4.45 31.86 9.83
C ILE A 227 -3.19 31.01 9.66
N LYS A 228 -2.34 30.99 10.69
CA LYS A 228 -1.17 30.11 10.74
C LYS A 228 -1.58 28.73 11.26
N PHE A 229 -0.96 27.69 10.72
CA PHE A 229 -1.23 26.31 11.07
C PHE A 229 -0.06 25.68 11.82
N ILE A 230 -0.38 24.80 12.76
CA ILE A 230 0.57 23.81 13.28
C ILE A 230 0.27 22.51 12.56
N ALA A 231 1.27 21.96 11.89
CA ALA A 231 1.16 20.68 11.19
C ALA A 231 1.89 19.57 11.96
N PHE A 232 1.38 18.35 11.87
CA PHE A 232 2.04 17.18 12.42
C PHE A 232 1.75 15.95 11.55
N SER A 233 2.66 14.96 11.58
CA SER A 233 2.43 13.67 10.95
C SER A 233 3.21 12.55 11.63
N GLY A 234 2.60 11.38 11.74
CA GLY A 234 3.22 10.14 12.19
C GLY A 234 3.31 9.15 11.03
N LEU A 235 4.09 9.49 10.01
CA LEU A 235 4.26 8.71 8.78
C LEU A 235 5.69 8.17 8.68
N GLY A 236 5.85 7.03 8.00
CA GLY A 236 7.17 6.51 7.63
C GLY A 236 8.03 7.46 6.77
N TYR A 237 7.45 8.54 6.22
CA TYR A 237 8.18 9.60 5.52
C TYR A 237 7.58 11.00 5.74
N ASN A 238 7.70 11.53 6.96
CA ASN A 238 7.18 12.85 7.37
C ASN A 238 7.65 14.03 6.51
N THR A 239 8.89 13.99 5.98
CA THR A 239 9.45 15.09 5.16
C THR A 239 8.64 15.34 3.88
N GLN A 240 8.06 14.30 3.29
CA GLN A 240 7.24 14.42 2.09
C GLN A 240 5.93 15.17 2.39
N PHE A 241 5.30 14.92 3.54
CA PHE A 241 4.10 15.65 3.94
C PHE A 241 4.41 17.14 4.16
N LEU A 242 5.53 17.45 4.81
CA LEU A 242 5.98 18.82 4.97
C LEU A 242 6.23 19.52 3.61
N GLN A 243 6.82 18.82 2.64
CA GLN A 243 7.04 19.39 1.32
C GLN A 243 5.72 19.72 0.62
N VAL A 244 4.74 18.81 0.65
CA VAL A 244 3.40 19.05 0.08
C VAL A 244 2.73 20.28 0.71
N LEU A 245 2.83 20.46 2.04
CA LEU A 245 2.28 21.64 2.70
C LEU A 245 2.94 22.95 2.24
N LYS A 246 4.26 22.92 2.00
CA LYS A 246 5.00 24.07 1.45
C LYS A 246 4.60 24.37 0.01
N ASP A 247 4.44 23.34 -0.82
CA ASP A 247 4.05 23.50 -2.23
C ASP A 247 2.62 24.04 -2.35
N LEU A 248 1.73 23.65 -1.43
CA LEU A 248 0.39 24.22 -1.27
C LEU A 248 0.37 25.62 -0.64
N LYS A 249 1.53 26.19 -0.31
CA LYS A 249 1.69 27.51 0.32
C LYS A 249 0.90 27.66 1.61
N ILE A 250 0.81 26.59 2.41
CA ILE A 250 0.13 26.62 3.70
C ILE A 250 1.02 27.36 4.70
N PRO A 251 0.52 28.43 5.34
CA PRO A 251 1.31 29.20 6.32
C PRO A 251 1.49 28.37 7.60
N LEU A 252 2.65 27.72 7.73
CA LEU A 252 2.98 26.91 8.90
C LEU A 252 3.72 27.74 9.96
N GLU A 253 3.25 27.70 11.19
CA GLU A 253 3.98 28.20 12.36
C GLU A 253 4.96 27.16 12.90
N LYS A 254 4.55 25.88 12.89
CA LYS A 254 5.35 24.77 13.42
C LYS A 254 5.01 23.46 12.72
N PHE A 255 6.00 22.57 12.60
CA PHE A 255 5.83 21.19 12.15
C PHE A 255 6.32 20.21 13.23
N LEU A 256 5.50 19.21 13.57
CA LEU A 256 5.82 18.15 14.53
C LEU A 256 5.92 16.80 13.80
N ALA A 257 7.13 16.24 13.72
CA ALA A 257 7.36 14.91 13.18
C ALA A 257 7.19 13.86 14.29
N LEU A 258 6.14 13.05 14.21
CA LEU A 258 5.83 11.98 15.15
C LEU A 258 6.31 10.61 14.62
N PRO A 259 6.46 9.59 15.48
CA PRO A 259 6.70 8.22 15.07
C PRO A 259 5.60 7.67 14.13
N ASP A 260 5.94 6.69 13.31
CA ASP A 260 4.99 6.04 12.41
C ASP A 260 3.90 5.30 13.22
N HIS A 261 2.63 5.52 12.86
CA HIS A 261 1.46 5.02 13.62
C HIS A 261 1.46 5.43 15.10
N TYR A 262 1.73 6.71 15.38
CA TYR A 262 1.57 7.37 16.69
C TYR A 262 0.10 7.53 17.07
#